data_AF-A0AAW4Y8S2-F1
#
_entry.id   AF-A0AAW4Y8S2-F1
#
_cell.length_a   1.000
_cell.length_b   1.000
_cell.length_c   1.000
_cell.angle_alpha   90.00
_cell.angle_beta   90.00
_cell.angle_gamma   90.00
#
_symmetry.space_group_name_H-M   'P 1'
#
loop_
_entity.id
_entity.type
_entity.pdbx_description
1 polymer ?
#
loop_
_entity_poly.entity_id
_entity_poly.type
_entity_poly.pdbx_seq_one_letter_code
_entity_poly.pdbx_strand_id
1 'polypeptide(L)' 'IRMMWLAQDQTPSYKTINRFRVNPNTDALIESLFIQFHSQCLKQNLIDNNSIFIDGTKVEANANRYTFVWKK' A
#
# COMPACT_ATOMS: atom_id res chain seq x y z
N ILE A 1 -6.89 -15.45 -0.98
CA ILE A 1 -8.07 -16.18 -1.53
C ILE A 1 -9.28 -15.26 -1.73
N ARG A 2 -9.83 -14.58 -0.72
CA ARG A 2 -11.04 -13.72 -0.90
C ARG A 2 -10.91 -12.62 -1.97
N MET A 3 -9.77 -11.93 -2.06
CA MET A 3 -9.57 -10.90 -3.10
C MET A 3 -9.32 -11.47 -4.51
N MET A 4 -8.85 -12.71 -4.65
CA MET A 4 -8.63 -13.33 -5.97
C MET A 4 -9.95 -13.64 -6.67
N TRP A 5 -10.98 -14.02 -5.90
CA TRP A 5 -12.33 -14.23 -6.43
C TRP A 5 -12.91 -12.95 -7.05
N LEU A 6 -12.71 -11.80 -6.40
CA LEU A 6 -13.09 -10.49 -6.94
C LEU A 6 -12.31 -10.13 -8.21
N ALA A 7 -11.07 -10.60 -8.32
CA ALA A 7 -10.24 -10.45 -9.50
C ALA A 7 -10.53 -11.52 -10.58
N GLN A 8 -11.60 -12.31 -10.46
CA GLN A 8 -11.94 -13.39 -11.40
C GLN A 8 -10.79 -14.38 -11.61
N ASP A 9 -10.11 -14.76 -10.51
CA ASP A 9 -8.94 -15.63 -10.49
C ASP A 9 -7.76 -15.14 -11.36
N GLN A 10 -7.75 -13.86 -11.73
CA GLN A 10 -6.58 -13.24 -12.34
C GLN A 10 -5.42 -13.23 -11.33
N THR A 11 -4.26 -13.69 -11.80
CA THR A 11 -3.02 -13.72 -11.02
C THR A 11 -1.99 -12.78 -11.65
N PRO A 12 -2.21 -11.45 -11.62
CA PRO A 12 -1.26 -10.50 -12.18
C PRO A 12 0.07 -10.60 -11.44
N SER A 13 1.16 -10.67 -12.20
CA SER A 13 2.50 -10.68 -11.62
C SER A 13 2.80 -9.35 -10.92
N TYR A 14 3.74 -9.38 -9.97
CA TYR A 14 4.23 -8.17 -9.31
C TYR A 14 4.62 -7.05 -10.31
N LYS A 15 5.28 -7.40 -11.43
CA LYS A 15 5.64 -6.44 -12.48
C LYS A 15 4.43 -5.77 -13.11
N THR A 16 3.34 -6.51 -13.30
CA THR A 16 2.10 -6.00 -13.88
C THR A 16 1.42 -5.01 -12.95
N ILE A 17 1.31 -5.35 -11.67
CA ILE A 17 0.79 -4.45 -10.63
C ILE A 17 1.66 -3.19 -10.53
N ASN A 18 2.98 -3.34 -10.53
CA ASN A 18 3.88 -2.18 -10.43
C ASN A 18 3.77 -1.26 -11.64
N ARG A 19 3.71 -1.81 -12.86
CA ARG A 19 3.48 -1.02 -14.07
C ARG A 19 2.17 -0.25 -14.04
N PHE A 20 1.11 -0.88 -13.54
CA PHE A 20 -0.17 -0.18 -13.34
C PHE A 20 0.01 0.96 -12.35
N ARG A 21 0.61 0.72 -11.17
CA ARG A 21 0.76 1.73 -10.12
C ARG A 21 1.62 2.94 -10.47
N VAL A 22 2.60 2.80 -11.35
CA VAL A 22 3.53 3.89 -11.73
C VAL A 22 3.16 4.56 -13.06
N ASN A 23 2.04 4.14 -13.68
CA ASN A 23 1.62 4.70 -14.95
C ASN A 23 0.99 6.08 -14.73
N PRO A 24 1.51 7.15 -15.37
CA PRO A 24 0.98 8.51 -15.20
C PRO A 24 -0.52 8.63 -15.51
N ASN A 25 -1.04 7.80 -16.42
CA ASN A 25 -2.47 7.82 -16.78
C ASN A 25 -3.37 7.30 -15.65
N THR A 26 -2.81 6.57 -14.69
CA THR A 26 -3.56 5.99 -13.56
C THR A 26 -3.35 6.74 -12.25
N ASP A 27 -2.44 7.71 -12.19
CA ASP A 27 -2.09 8.41 -10.95
C ASP A 27 -3.31 9.11 -10.33
N ALA A 28 -4.01 9.93 -11.11
CA ALA A 28 -5.24 10.61 -10.66
C ALA A 28 -6.36 9.62 -10.27
N LEU A 29 -6.46 8.49 -10.98
CA LEU A 29 -7.41 7.44 -10.67
C LEU A 29 -7.10 6.82 -9.30
N ILE A 30 -5.85 6.47 -9.04
CA ILE A 30 -5.42 5.85 -7.78
C ILE A 30 -5.64 6.82 -6.61
N GLU A 31 -5.30 8.10 -6.78
CA GLU A 31 -5.55 9.13 -5.77
C GLU A 31 -7.05 9.25 -5.44
N SER A 32 -7.90 9.38 -6.46
CA SER A 32 -9.34 9.52 -6.27
C SER A 32 -9.98 8.28 -5.63
N LEU A 33 -9.51 7.07 -5.99
CA LEU A 33 -9.98 5.82 -5.40
C LEU A 33 -9.57 5.70 -3.94
N PHE A 34 -8.34 6.13 -3.60
CA PHE A 34 -7.87 6.12 -2.22
C PHE A 34 -8.71 7.03 -1.33
N ILE A 35 -9.01 8.25 -1.79
CA ILE A 35 -9.87 9.20 -1.06
C ILE A 35 -11.27 8.62 -0.85
N GLN A 36 -11.86 8.03 -1.89
CA GLN A 36 -13.18 7.40 -1.81
C GLN A 36 -13.19 6.21 -0.84
N PHE A 37 -12.18 5.35 -0.92
CA PHE A 37 -12.02 4.22 -0.02
C PHE A 37 -11.92 4.68 1.44
N HIS A 38 -11.06 5.65 1.73
CA HIS A 38 -10.93 6.25 3.05
C HIS A 38 -12.25 6.84 3.56
N SER A 39 -12.95 7.62 2.72
CA SER A 39 -14.25 8.20 3.06
C SER A 39 -15.30 7.13 3.36
N GLN A 40 -15.32 6.02 2.62
CA GLN A 40 -16.23 4.91 2.88
C GLN A 40 -15.92 4.22 4.22
N CYS A 41 -14.64 3.99 4.53
CA CYS A 41 -14.23 3.42 5.81
C CYS A 41 -14.67 4.31 6.98
N LEU A 42 -14.52 5.64 6.86
CA LEU A 42 -15.02 6.59 7.86
C LEU A 42 -16.54 6.49 8.02
N LYS A 43 -17.29 6.51 6.91
CA LYS A 43 -18.76 6.42 6.94
C LYS A 43 -19.27 5.13 7.59
N GLN A 44 -18.53 4.04 7.43
CA GLN A 44 -18.86 2.74 8.01
C GLN A 44 -18.33 2.57 9.44
N ASN A 45 -17.72 3.60 10.03
CA ASN A 45 -17.06 3.56 11.34
C ASN A 45 -16.02 2.42 11.44
N LEU A 46 -15.36 2.10 10.33
CA LEU A 46 -14.27 1.10 10.29
C LEU A 46 -12.92 1.70 10.69
N ILE A 47 -12.79 3.02 10.59
CA ILE A 47 -11.62 3.80 11.00
C ILE A 47 -12.09 5.04 11.75
N ASP A 48 -11.36 5.42 12.81
CA ASP A 48 -11.61 6.65 13.56
C ASP A 48 -10.77 7.80 13.02
N ASN A 49 -11.40 8.95 12.79
CA ASN A 49 -10.71 10.18 12.35
C ASN A 49 -10.03 10.92 13.51
N ASN A 50 -10.26 10.49 14.75
CA ASN A 50 -9.88 11.21 15.96
C ASN A 50 -8.46 10.87 16.45
N SER A 51 -7.87 9.81 15.91
CA SER A 51 -6.55 9.32 16.30
C SER A 51 -5.63 9.35 15.09
N ILE A 52 -4.88 10.44 14.94
CA ILE A 52 -3.70 10.45 14.08
C ILE A 52 -2.64 9.61 14.81
N PHE A 53 -2.58 8.32 14.50
CA PHE A 53 -1.50 7.47 14.96
C PHE A 53 -0.24 7.83 14.18
N ILE A 54 0.55 8.76 14.73
CA ILE A 54 1.94 8.94 14.33
C ILE A 54 2.70 7.76 14.95
N ASP A 55 2.47 6.56 14.44
CA ASP A 55 3.40 5.47 14.69
C ASP A 55 4.69 5.83 13.94
N GLY A 56 5.83 5.71 14.62
CA GLY A 56 7.14 6.06 14.11
C GLY A 56 7.61 5.09 13.03
N THR A 57 6.80 4.86 11.99
CA THR A 57 7.17 4.01 10.86
C THR A 57 8.21 4.76 10.05
N LYS A 58 9.47 4.51 10.42
CA LYS A 58 10.64 5.06 9.76
C LYS A 58 10.86 4.31 8.45
N VAL A 59 10.39 4.87 7.33
CA VAL A 59 10.67 4.33 5.99
C VAL A 59 12.09 4.74 5.60
N GLU A 60 13.09 4.03 6.12
CA GLU A 60 14.49 4.21 5.72
C GLU A 60 14.68 3.63 4.31
N ALA A 61 15.14 4.45 3.36
CA ALA A 61 15.41 4.05 1.98
C ALA A 61 16.60 3.08 1.81
N ASN A 62 17.22 2.62 2.91
CA ASN A 62 18.35 1.72 2.88
C ASN A 62 18.42 0.88 4.17
N ALA A 63 18.04 -0.40 4.08
CA ALA A 63 18.07 -1.34 5.20
C ALA A 63 19.48 -1.93 5.49
N ASN A 64 20.56 -1.33 5.00
CA ASN A 64 21.94 -1.80 5.23
C ASN A 64 22.65 -1.11 6.40
N ARG A 65 21.95 -0.80 7.49
CA ARG A 65 22.58 -0.07 8.61
C ARG A 65 23.37 -0.94 9.59
N TYR A 66 23.32 -2.27 9.48
CA TYR A 66 24.09 -3.19 10.33
C TYR A 66 24.53 -4.47 9.60
N THR A 67 25.48 -4.37 8.67
CA THR A 67 26.25 -5.54 8.23
C THR A 67 27.40 -5.77 9.22
N PHE A 68 27.12 -6.36 10.37
CA PHE A 68 28.17 -6.92 11.21
C PHE A 68 28.56 -8.29 10.66
N VAL A 69 29.70 -8.35 9.98
CA VAL A 69 30.34 -9.60 9.61
C VAL A 69 31.21 -10.00 10.80
N TRP A 70 30.88 -11.10 11.49
CA TRP A 70 31.78 -11.69 12.48
C TRP A 70 33.06 -12.13 11.77
N LYS A 71 34.17 -11.47 12.06
CA LYS A 71 35.48 -11.91 11.59
C LYS A 71 35.86 -13.16 12.39
N LYS A 72 36.14 -14.24 11.67
CA LYS A 72 36.64 -15.50 12.24
C LYS A 72 38.08 -15.36 12.70
#